data_AF-A0A7G5Z9H7-F1
#
_entry.id   AF-A0A7G5Z9H7-F1
#
_cell.length_a   1.000
_cell.length_b   1.000
_cell.length_c   1.000
_cell.angle_alpha   90.00
_cell.angle_beta   90.00
_cell.angle_gamma   90.00
#
_symmetry.space_group_name_H-M   'P 1'
#
loop_
_entity.id
_entity.type
_entity.pdbx_description
1 polymer ?
#
loop_
_entity_poly.entity_id
_entity_poly.type
_entity_poly.pdbx_seq_one_letter_code
_entity_poly.pdbx_strand_id
1 'polypeptide(L)'
;MAMMKTAILPLLLGLAAMPEALAAPARLAGHAGTDDCQIAPLEPAPRENRVDWNGMCKDGFASGTGTLEWKDEKGRRYALKGSLLRGELQGEGELKTVSYTYTGTLRRGKPHGNGYIEFVNGNQYEGDVIDNKYEGKGILVRYDRSEFKGEWKNGQLNGWGEATYSLGGSYAGQWKDDKPHGRGIMTFAGSNRKFDGQFEDGRPAGIPAPVIDSTPYFSTTKPGAYPVTGPTPVDATWEALTEGQRNRVRIQYPALEQGDDPPYPRNGTRKVFEAVHKLNHSAGNAVGDLLIRIIVGADGKAKQAMVLRKPTLEDQEDGEKLVKYIASVMMLDEYKPAMCRGAPCEMAYATYYSFTVVDTIDDVRPPMFR
;
A
#
# COMPACT_ATOMS: atom_id res chain seq x y z
N MET A 1 2.31 -2.61 108.72
CA MET A 1 2.86 -1.31 108.27
C MET A 1 2.57 -1.16 106.80
N ALA A 2 1.76 -0.15 106.48
CA ALA A 2 1.45 0.28 105.12
C ALA A 2 2.70 0.85 104.42
N MET A 3 2.73 0.81 103.09
CA MET A 3 2.81 2.06 102.29
C MET A 3 2.68 1.80 100.78
N MET A 4 1.70 2.52 100.23
CA MET A 4 1.53 2.92 98.83
C MET A 4 2.84 3.05 98.04
N LYS A 5 2.87 2.50 96.82
CA LYS A 5 3.78 2.94 95.77
C LYS A 5 2.98 3.50 94.60
N THR A 6 3.37 4.73 94.28
CA THR A 6 2.80 5.72 93.38
C THR A 6 2.96 5.31 91.91
N ALA A 7 1.94 5.60 91.10
CA ALA A 7 1.93 5.44 89.66
C ALA A 7 2.84 6.48 88.97
N ILE A 8 3.57 6.05 87.93
CA ILE A 8 4.23 6.93 86.97
C ILE A 8 3.73 6.52 85.59
N LEU A 9 2.94 7.40 84.97
CA LEU A 9 2.42 7.28 83.61
C LEU A 9 3.49 7.81 82.64
N PRO A 10 3.96 7.05 81.63
CA PRO A 10 4.89 7.60 80.66
C PRO A 10 4.12 8.44 79.63
N LEU A 11 4.56 9.68 79.47
CA LEU A 11 4.13 10.61 78.43
C LEU A 11 4.61 10.10 77.07
N LEU A 12 3.75 9.41 76.33
CA LEU A 12 3.98 9.05 74.92
C LEU A 12 3.87 10.34 74.07
N LEU A 13 5.01 10.96 73.76
CA LEU A 13 5.10 11.90 72.65
C LEU A 13 4.88 11.13 71.35
N GLY A 14 3.67 11.20 70.80
CA GLY A 14 3.41 10.79 69.43
C GLY A 14 4.14 11.73 68.48
N LEU A 15 5.22 11.26 67.85
CA LEU A 15 5.71 11.87 66.62
C LEU A 15 4.61 11.69 65.56
N ALA A 16 3.87 12.76 65.30
CA ALA A 16 3.08 12.85 64.09
C ALA A 16 4.07 12.84 62.91
N ALA A 17 4.16 11.71 62.21
CA ALA A 17 4.78 11.67 60.90
C ALA A 17 4.02 12.67 60.02
N MET A 18 4.68 13.76 59.64
CA MET A 18 4.16 14.64 58.60
C MET A 18 3.95 13.79 57.35
N PRO A 19 2.83 13.95 56.62
CA PRO A 19 2.71 13.34 55.31
C PRO A 19 3.86 13.90 54.47
N GLU A 20 4.72 13.02 53.96
CA GLU A 20 5.62 13.38 52.86
C GLU A 20 4.74 14.04 51.80
N ALA A 21 4.94 15.34 51.59
CA ALA A 21 4.36 16.02 50.45
C ALA A 21 4.84 15.24 49.23
N LEU A 22 3.96 14.45 48.60
CA LEU A 22 4.26 13.76 47.36
C LEU A 22 4.80 14.81 46.41
N ALA A 23 6.10 14.75 46.14
CA ALA A 23 6.74 15.64 45.21
C ALA A 23 5.94 15.59 43.90
N ALA A 24 5.59 16.76 43.37
CA ALA A 24 4.88 16.83 42.11
C ALA A 24 5.64 15.99 41.07
N PRO A 25 4.93 15.18 40.28
CA PRO A 25 5.56 14.30 39.31
C PRO A 25 6.45 15.12 38.37
N ALA A 26 7.71 14.69 38.23
CA ALA A 26 8.67 15.39 37.37
C ALA A 26 8.14 15.44 35.93
N ARG A 27 8.06 16.65 35.35
CA ARG A 27 7.56 16.84 33.99
C ARG A 27 8.40 16.07 32.97
N LEU A 28 7.73 15.50 31.98
CA LEU A 28 8.40 14.96 30.80
C LEU A 28 8.97 16.12 29.95
N ALA A 29 10.27 16.08 29.66
CA ALA A 29 10.88 17.07 28.79
C ALA A 29 10.31 16.96 27.37
N GLY A 30 9.83 18.08 26.81
CA GLY A 30 9.24 18.11 25.47
C GLY A 30 7.93 17.32 25.35
N HIS A 31 7.17 17.19 26.44
CA HIS A 31 5.90 16.48 26.43
C HIS A 31 4.85 17.14 25.52
N ALA A 32 3.91 16.32 25.09
CA ALA A 32 2.65 16.80 24.54
C ALA A 32 1.55 16.75 25.61
N GLY A 33 0.47 17.50 25.38
CA GLY A 33 -0.67 17.55 26.30
C GLY A 33 -0.54 18.63 27.36
N THR A 34 -1.46 18.58 28.32
CA THR A 34 -1.55 19.51 29.44
C THR A 34 -0.68 19.05 30.62
N ASP A 35 -0.44 19.94 31.58
CA ASP A 35 0.41 19.64 32.74
C ASP A 35 -0.17 18.51 33.62
N ASP A 36 -1.48 18.35 33.63
CA ASP A 36 -2.23 17.30 34.35
C ASP A 36 -2.40 16.00 33.54
N CYS A 37 -2.02 16.01 32.26
CA CYS A 37 -2.08 14.83 31.40
C CYS A 37 -0.99 14.84 30.32
N GLN A 38 0.24 14.65 30.78
CA GLN A 38 1.43 14.67 29.93
C GLN A 38 1.58 13.35 29.16
N ILE A 39 2.05 13.48 27.93
CA ILE A 39 2.33 12.39 26.99
C ILE A 39 3.77 12.50 26.54
N ALA A 40 4.44 11.36 26.44
CA ALA A 40 5.81 11.28 25.98
C ALA A 40 5.97 11.89 24.57
N PRO A 41 7.16 12.42 24.24
CA PRO A 41 7.38 13.07 22.95
C PRO A 41 7.02 12.17 21.76
N LEU A 42 6.11 12.65 20.92
CA LEU A 42 5.66 11.97 19.71
C LEU A 42 6.47 12.44 18.50
N GLU A 43 6.58 11.57 17.51
CA GLU A 43 7.11 11.89 16.21
C GLU A 43 6.15 11.43 15.11
N PRO A 44 5.71 12.33 14.21
CA PRO A 44 6.02 13.75 14.20
C PRO A 44 5.40 14.48 15.40
N ALA A 45 6.10 15.54 15.83
CA ALA A 45 5.70 16.33 16.98
C ALA A 45 4.32 16.97 16.77
N PRO A 46 3.46 17.02 17.80
CA PRO A 46 2.19 17.73 17.73
C PRO A 46 2.40 19.22 17.57
N ARG A 47 1.63 19.84 16.67
CA ARG A 47 1.63 21.28 16.48
C ARG A 47 1.24 21.96 17.79
N GLU A 48 2.08 22.88 18.24
CA GLU A 48 1.88 23.63 19.49
C GLU A 48 1.72 22.70 20.72
N ASN A 49 2.31 21.50 20.69
CA ASN A 49 2.19 20.44 21.71
C ASN A 49 0.75 20.00 22.02
N ARG A 50 -0.21 20.31 21.14
CA ARG A 50 -1.63 19.98 21.34
C ARG A 50 -1.95 18.57 20.88
N VAL A 51 -2.57 17.82 21.78
CA VAL A 51 -3.05 16.46 21.58
C VAL A 51 -4.41 16.30 22.25
N ASP A 52 -5.20 15.37 21.76
CA ASP A 52 -6.46 14.95 22.36
C ASP A 52 -6.31 13.51 22.85
N TRP A 53 -6.48 13.29 24.16
CA TRP A 53 -6.40 11.98 24.79
C TRP A 53 -7.71 11.70 25.50
N ASN A 54 -8.40 10.63 25.08
CA ASN A 54 -9.70 10.27 25.66
C ASN A 54 -9.61 9.23 26.79
N GLY A 55 -8.41 8.76 27.13
CA GLY A 55 -8.19 7.84 28.24
C GLY A 55 -8.05 8.59 29.57
N MET A 56 -7.70 7.86 30.63
CA MET A 56 -7.52 8.48 31.94
C MET A 56 -6.18 9.19 32.07
N CYS A 57 -6.13 10.17 32.97
CA CYS A 57 -4.91 10.83 33.41
C CYS A 57 -4.68 10.48 34.88
N LYS A 58 -3.47 10.03 35.21
CA LYS A 58 -3.07 9.63 36.57
C LYS A 58 -1.69 10.19 36.88
N ASP A 59 -1.56 10.82 38.05
CA ASP A 59 -0.31 11.41 38.52
C ASP A 59 0.32 12.37 37.50
N GLY A 60 -0.51 13.19 36.83
CA GLY A 60 -0.08 14.17 35.82
C GLY A 60 0.25 13.59 34.44
N PHE A 61 0.01 12.30 34.21
CA PHE A 61 0.34 11.62 32.95
C PHE A 61 -0.84 10.87 32.36
N ALA A 62 -0.87 10.73 31.04
CA ALA A 62 -1.80 9.81 30.39
C ALA A 62 -1.52 8.36 30.83
N SER A 63 -2.57 7.63 31.18
CA SER A 63 -2.49 6.27 31.70
C SER A 63 -3.69 5.44 31.26
N GLY A 64 -3.52 4.12 31.18
CA GLY A 64 -4.58 3.20 30.75
C GLY A 64 -4.81 3.22 29.25
N THR A 65 -5.91 2.61 28.81
CA THR A 65 -6.23 2.47 27.39
C THR A 65 -7.04 3.65 26.89
N GLY A 66 -6.74 4.10 25.67
CA GLY A 66 -7.45 5.19 25.02
C GLY A 66 -6.96 5.42 23.59
N THR A 67 -7.45 6.51 23.01
CA THR A 67 -7.06 7.04 21.71
C THR A 67 -6.43 8.41 21.90
N LEU A 68 -5.24 8.57 21.33
CA LEU A 68 -4.46 9.78 21.26
C LEU A 68 -4.51 10.34 19.84
N GLU A 69 -5.09 11.52 19.66
CA GLU A 69 -5.15 12.19 18.36
C GLU A 69 -4.31 13.46 18.35
N TRP A 70 -3.62 13.71 17.23
CA TRP A 70 -2.89 14.96 17.05
C TRP A 70 -2.75 15.36 15.58
N LYS A 71 -2.32 16.60 15.38
CA LYS A 71 -1.89 17.11 14.08
C LYS A 71 -0.44 17.54 14.17
N ASP A 72 0.35 17.27 13.15
CA ASP A 72 1.70 17.82 13.06
C ASP A 72 1.69 19.27 12.52
N GLU A 73 2.87 19.88 12.44
CA GLU A 73 3.05 21.24 11.90
C GLU A 73 2.48 21.45 10.49
N LYS A 74 2.42 20.39 9.68
CA LYS A 74 1.83 20.42 8.32
C LYS A 74 0.32 20.17 8.33
N GLY A 75 -0.29 20.01 9.50
CA GLY A 75 -1.71 19.72 9.65
C GLY A 75 -2.10 18.27 9.35
N ARG A 76 -1.13 17.36 9.14
CA ARG A 76 -1.43 15.93 8.92
C ARG A 76 -1.94 15.33 10.23
N ARG A 77 -2.99 14.51 10.12
CA ARG A 77 -3.67 13.92 11.28
C ARG A 77 -3.09 12.55 11.61
N TYR A 78 -2.99 12.27 12.90
CA TYR A 78 -2.58 10.99 13.47
C TYR A 78 -3.58 10.60 14.55
N ALA A 79 -3.91 9.32 14.62
CA ALA A 79 -4.66 8.74 15.73
C ALA A 79 -3.95 7.46 16.18
N LEU A 80 -3.59 7.40 17.46
CA LEU A 80 -2.92 6.27 18.07
C LEU A 80 -3.84 5.67 19.12
N LYS A 81 -4.22 4.40 18.96
CA LYS A 81 -4.98 3.64 19.93
C LYS A 81 -4.06 2.66 20.65
N GLY A 82 -4.08 2.66 21.98
CA GLY A 82 -3.26 1.76 22.77
C GLY A 82 -3.33 2.03 24.27
N SER A 83 -2.46 1.36 25.02
CA SER A 83 -2.34 1.54 26.47
C SER A 83 -1.13 2.41 26.80
N LEU A 84 -1.35 3.51 27.51
CA LEU A 84 -0.30 4.38 28.01
C LEU A 84 0.01 4.07 29.48
N LEU A 85 1.26 4.19 29.88
CA LEU A 85 1.70 4.22 31.27
C LEU A 85 2.68 5.37 31.43
N ARG A 86 2.36 6.31 32.32
CA ARG A 86 3.15 7.54 32.53
C ARG A 86 3.41 8.32 31.24
N GLY A 87 2.41 8.40 30.37
CA GLY A 87 2.48 9.09 29.09
C GLY A 87 3.19 8.32 27.97
N GLU A 88 3.73 7.13 28.25
CA GLU A 88 4.43 6.30 27.27
C GLU A 88 3.58 5.12 26.82
N LEU A 89 3.58 4.85 25.51
CA LEU A 89 2.91 3.67 24.96
C LEU A 89 3.56 2.38 25.47
N GLN A 90 2.70 1.46 25.88
CA GLN A 90 3.06 0.13 26.33
C GLN A 90 2.62 -0.91 25.31
N GLY A 91 3.54 -1.81 24.95
CA GLY A 91 3.26 -2.93 24.04
C GLY A 91 2.87 -2.48 22.63
N GLU A 92 1.87 -3.14 22.07
CA GLU A 92 1.37 -2.87 20.73
C GLU A 92 0.28 -1.79 20.73
N GLY A 93 0.16 -1.10 19.60
CA GLY A 93 -0.91 -0.15 19.35
C GLY A 93 -1.29 -0.11 17.88
N GLU A 94 -2.35 0.64 17.60
CA GLU A 94 -2.81 0.93 16.24
C GLU A 94 -2.56 2.41 15.95
N LEU A 95 -1.73 2.72 14.95
CA LEU A 95 -1.50 4.07 14.46
C LEU A 95 -2.17 4.25 13.10
N LYS A 96 -3.11 5.17 13.02
CA LYS A 96 -3.74 5.61 11.78
C LYS A 96 -3.17 6.95 11.34
N THR A 97 -2.73 7.01 10.08
CA THR A 97 -2.26 8.22 9.41
C THR A 97 -3.13 8.52 8.19
N VAL A 98 -2.82 9.59 7.47
CA VAL A 98 -3.45 9.89 6.17
C VAL A 98 -3.04 8.93 5.05
N SER A 99 -2.00 8.12 5.24
CA SER A 99 -1.42 7.27 4.19
C SER A 99 -1.47 5.77 4.48
N TYR A 100 -1.54 5.38 5.76
CA TYR A 100 -1.55 3.99 6.19
C TYR A 100 -2.14 3.84 7.61
N THR A 101 -2.57 2.62 7.92
CA THR A 101 -2.82 2.13 9.29
C THR A 101 -1.71 1.13 9.64
N TYR A 102 -1.13 1.24 10.82
CA TYR A 102 -0.14 0.31 11.36
C TYR A 102 -0.64 -0.32 12.64
N THR A 103 -0.51 -1.64 12.77
CA THR A 103 -0.75 -2.37 14.02
C THR A 103 0.53 -3.09 14.42
N GLY A 104 1.03 -2.84 15.62
CA GLY A 104 2.23 -3.48 16.13
C GLY A 104 2.92 -2.63 17.18
N THR A 105 4.21 -2.88 17.41
CA THR A 105 4.97 -2.11 18.40
C THR A 105 5.25 -0.69 17.89
N LEU A 106 5.13 0.32 18.76
CA LEU A 106 5.49 1.70 18.43
C LEU A 106 6.52 2.28 19.39
N ARG A 107 7.33 3.20 18.88
CA ARG A 107 8.28 3.99 19.65
C ARG A 107 8.08 5.46 19.32
N ARG A 108 7.79 6.28 20.33
CA ARG A 108 7.54 7.73 20.17
C ARG A 108 6.47 8.04 19.10
N GLY A 109 5.38 7.27 19.10
CA GLY A 109 4.29 7.46 18.14
C GLY A 109 4.58 7.02 16.69
N LYS A 110 5.70 6.32 16.44
CA LYS A 110 6.05 5.76 15.12
C LYS A 110 6.08 4.23 15.13
N PRO A 111 5.76 3.58 14.01
CA PRO A 111 6.01 2.15 13.80
C PRO A 111 7.46 1.78 14.13
N HIS A 112 7.66 0.79 15.01
CA HIS A 112 8.97 0.30 15.39
C HIS A 112 8.91 -1.15 15.90
N GLY A 113 9.69 -2.05 15.32
CA GLY A 113 9.63 -3.49 15.60
C GLY A 113 8.71 -4.20 14.62
N ASN A 114 8.19 -5.36 15.01
CA ASN A 114 7.30 -6.14 14.17
C ASN A 114 5.89 -5.53 14.12
N GLY A 115 5.28 -5.56 12.95
CA GLY A 115 3.88 -5.18 12.81
C GLY A 115 3.35 -5.34 11.38
N TYR A 116 2.10 -4.91 11.23
CA TYR A 116 1.34 -4.95 10.00
C TYR A 116 0.97 -3.53 9.56
N ILE A 117 1.27 -3.17 8.31
CA ILE A 117 0.92 -1.90 7.69
C ILE A 117 -0.07 -2.15 6.56
N GLU A 118 -1.20 -1.46 6.58
CA GLU A 118 -2.13 -1.37 5.45
C GLU A 118 -2.10 0.06 4.89
N PHE A 119 -1.72 0.19 3.62
CA PHE A 119 -1.64 1.48 2.94
C PHE A 119 -2.97 1.82 2.27
N VAL A 120 -3.26 3.13 2.16
CA VAL A 120 -4.44 3.65 1.47
C VAL A 120 -4.49 3.21 -0.01
N ASN A 121 -3.33 2.96 -0.64
CA ASN A 121 -3.27 2.46 -2.01
C ASN A 121 -3.59 0.95 -2.16
N GLY A 122 -3.84 0.24 -1.04
CA GLY A 122 -4.13 -1.19 -1.00
C GLY A 122 -2.90 -2.09 -0.85
N ASN A 123 -1.69 -1.55 -0.76
CA ASN A 123 -0.52 -2.35 -0.38
C ASN A 123 -0.62 -2.76 1.09
N GLN A 124 -0.05 -3.92 1.41
CA GLN A 124 -0.02 -4.47 2.76
C GLN A 124 1.40 -4.96 3.05
N TYR A 125 1.95 -4.65 4.21
CA TYR A 125 3.25 -5.13 4.65
C TYR A 125 3.15 -5.77 6.02
N GLU A 126 3.76 -6.93 6.20
CA GLU A 126 3.93 -7.60 7.48
C GLU A 126 5.41 -7.89 7.70
N GLY A 127 5.99 -7.42 8.80
CA GLY A 127 7.40 -7.63 9.08
C GLY A 127 7.97 -6.58 10.01
N ASP A 128 9.30 -6.51 10.07
CA ASP A 128 9.96 -5.53 10.91
C ASP A 128 9.95 -4.14 10.26
N VAL A 129 9.78 -3.12 11.09
CA VAL A 129 9.74 -1.71 10.70
C VAL A 129 10.66 -0.91 11.62
N ILE A 130 11.52 -0.08 11.06
CA ILE A 130 12.34 0.87 11.81
C ILE A 130 12.16 2.26 11.21
N ASP A 131 11.72 3.21 12.02
CA ASP A 131 11.53 4.61 11.63
C ASP A 131 10.68 4.80 10.36
N ASN A 132 9.58 4.04 10.25
CA ASN A 132 8.66 3.96 9.09
C ASN A 132 9.23 3.28 7.83
N LYS A 133 10.35 2.56 7.93
CA LYS A 133 10.91 1.80 6.81
C LYS A 133 10.83 0.30 7.09
N TYR A 134 10.47 -0.47 6.07
CA TYR A 134 10.59 -1.93 6.12
C TYR A 134 12.05 -2.32 6.36
N GLU A 135 12.26 -3.26 7.26
CA GLU A 135 13.58 -3.74 7.63
C GLU A 135 13.49 -5.25 7.95
N GLY A 136 14.63 -5.93 7.98
CA GLY A 136 14.68 -7.32 8.43
C GLY A 136 13.90 -8.26 7.50
N LYS A 137 13.08 -9.15 8.06
CA LYS A 137 12.26 -10.07 7.27
C LYS A 137 10.83 -9.54 7.18
N GLY A 138 10.24 -9.65 6.00
CA GLY A 138 8.86 -9.21 5.80
C GLY A 138 8.25 -9.69 4.49
N ILE A 139 6.94 -9.47 4.39
CA ILE A 139 6.09 -9.79 3.26
C ILE A 139 5.36 -8.53 2.84
N LEU A 140 5.55 -8.08 1.61
CA LEU A 140 4.77 -7.03 0.97
C LEU A 140 3.81 -7.67 -0.04
N VAL A 141 2.51 -7.50 0.17
CA VAL A 141 1.48 -7.77 -0.83
C VAL A 141 1.09 -6.44 -1.46
N ARG A 142 1.29 -6.32 -2.78
CA ARG A 142 0.91 -5.13 -3.53
C ARG A 142 -0.57 -5.14 -3.87
N TYR A 143 -1.10 -3.97 -4.20
CA TYR A 143 -2.49 -3.77 -4.58
C TYR A 143 -2.95 -4.60 -5.80
N ASP A 144 -2.01 -5.04 -6.63
CA ASP A 144 -2.26 -5.93 -7.78
C ASP A 144 -2.23 -7.42 -7.39
N ARG A 145 -2.04 -7.73 -6.11
CA ARG A 145 -1.85 -9.07 -5.54
C ARG A 145 -0.50 -9.72 -5.87
N SER A 146 0.47 -8.97 -6.39
CA SER A 146 1.86 -9.45 -6.40
C SER A 146 2.38 -9.52 -4.97
N GLU A 147 3.06 -10.61 -4.62
CA GLU A 147 3.63 -10.83 -3.28
C GLU A 147 5.15 -10.81 -3.35
N PHE A 148 5.79 -10.18 -2.38
CA PHE A 148 7.24 -10.07 -2.24
C PHE A 148 7.62 -10.42 -0.81
N LYS A 149 8.39 -11.48 -0.63
CA LYS A 149 8.81 -12.00 0.68
C LYS A 149 10.33 -12.06 0.72
N GLY A 150 10.95 -11.57 1.78
CA GLY A 150 12.39 -11.71 1.92
C GLY A 150 12.99 -10.72 2.90
N GLU A 151 14.26 -10.41 2.64
CA GLU A 151 15.06 -9.46 3.39
C GLU A 151 14.80 -8.03 2.89
N TRP A 152 14.45 -7.14 3.81
CA TRP A 152 14.16 -5.74 3.58
C TRP A 152 15.23 -4.88 4.25
N LYS A 153 15.64 -3.83 3.55
CA LYS A 153 16.57 -2.83 4.07
C LYS A 153 16.14 -1.46 3.60
N ASN A 154 15.95 -0.52 4.52
CA ASN A 154 15.53 0.85 4.20
C ASN A 154 14.26 0.95 3.35
N GLY A 155 13.31 0.03 3.52
CA GLY A 155 12.05 0.02 2.76
C GLY A 155 12.11 -0.71 1.41
N GLN A 156 13.24 -1.32 1.06
CA GLN A 156 13.44 -1.99 -0.23
C GLN A 156 13.82 -3.44 -0.03
N LEU A 157 13.35 -4.32 -0.91
CA LEU A 157 13.74 -5.73 -0.92
C LEU A 157 15.22 -5.82 -1.35
N ASN A 158 16.05 -6.35 -0.45
CA ASN A 158 17.51 -6.32 -0.51
C ASN A 158 18.08 -7.54 0.22
N GLY A 159 18.76 -8.43 -0.49
CA GLY A 159 19.21 -9.71 0.04
C GLY A 159 18.44 -10.88 -0.58
N TRP A 160 18.22 -11.97 0.14
CA TRP A 160 17.47 -13.10 -0.42
C TRP A 160 15.95 -12.89 -0.31
N GLY A 161 15.21 -13.24 -1.37
CA GLY A 161 13.76 -13.14 -1.38
C GLY A 161 13.08 -13.85 -2.54
N GLU A 162 11.76 -13.92 -2.44
CA GLU A 162 10.84 -14.54 -3.37
C GLU A 162 9.77 -13.53 -3.79
N ALA A 163 9.35 -13.58 -5.06
CA ALA A 163 8.21 -12.83 -5.55
C ALA A 163 7.28 -13.71 -6.37
N THR A 164 5.99 -13.51 -6.22
CA THR A 164 4.96 -14.01 -7.14
C THR A 164 4.29 -12.82 -7.81
N TYR A 165 4.21 -12.85 -9.14
CA TYR A 165 3.71 -11.69 -9.89
C TYR A 165 2.24 -11.87 -10.27
N SER A 166 1.48 -10.79 -10.16
CA SER A 166 0.03 -10.75 -10.41
C SER A 166 -0.37 -11.17 -11.82
N LEU A 167 0.51 -10.94 -12.80
CA LEU A 167 0.31 -11.30 -14.20
C LEU A 167 0.94 -12.65 -14.58
N GLY A 168 1.47 -13.37 -13.60
CA GLY A 168 2.02 -14.71 -13.75
C GLY A 168 3.54 -14.78 -13.57
N GLY A 169 4.00 -15.98 -13.25
CA GLY A 169 5.41 -16.26 -12.99
C GLY A 169 5.86 -15.87 -11.58
N SER A 170 7.12 -16.17 -11.30
CA SER A 170 7.72 -15.94 -9.98
C SER A 170 9.24 -15.82 -10.10
N TYR A 171 9.86 -15.28 -9.05
CA TYR A 171 11.31 -15.22 -8.89
C TYR A 171 11.69 -15.65 -7.47
N ALA A 172 12.78 -16.38 -7.31
CA ALA A 172 13.39 -16.68 -6.03
C ALA A 172 14.92 -16.55 -6.15
N GLY A 173 15.54 -15.69 -5.36
CA GLY A 173 16.97 -15.43 -5.50
C GLY A 173 17.44 -14.19 -4.75
N GLN A 174 18.54 -13.63 -5.21
CA GLN A 174 19.10 -12.40 -4.65
C GLN A 174 18.33 -11.18 -5.20
N TRP A 175 18.19 -10.17 -4.35
CA TRP A 175 17.53 -8.91 -4.65
C TRP A 175 18.44 -7.76 -4.27
N LYS A 176 18.36 -6.70 -5.05
CA LYS A 176 19.03 -5.43 -4.77
C LYS A 176 18.10 -4.29 -5.18
N ASP A 177 17.78 -3.43 -4.22
CA ASP A 177 16.97 -2.23 -4.43
C ASP A 177 15.67 -2.52 -5.21
N ASP A 178 14.89 -3.49 -4.73
CA ASP A 178 13.61 -3.96 -5.30
C ASP A 178 13.70 -4.67 -6.66
N LYS A 179 14.91 -5.03 -7.11
CA LYS A 179 15.12 -5.74 -8.38
C LYS A 179 15.78 -7.11 -8.16
N PRO A 180 15.35 -8.16 -8.89
CA PRO A 180 16.14 -9.39 -9.03
C PRO A 180 17.59 -9.09 -9.40
N HIS A 181 18.53 -9.70 -8.68
CA HIS A 181 19.96 -9.49 -8.84
C HIS A 181 20.71 -10.80 -8.56
N GLY A 182 21.99 -10.89 -8.93
CA GLY A 182 22.82 -12.05 -8.64
C GLY A 182 22.19 -13.38 -9.09
N ARG A 183 22.45 -14.47 -8.35
CA ARG A 183 21.88 -15.78 -8.71
C ARG A 183 20.44 -15.92 -8.25
N GLY A 184 19.57 -16.42 -9.13
CA GLY A 184 18.19 -16.76 -8.80
C GLY A 184 17.53 -17.67 -9.82
N ILE A 185 16.29 -18.05 -9.52
CA ILE A 185 15.44 -18.89 -10.36
C ILE A 185 14.17 -18.12 -10.66
N MET A 186 13.90 -17.88 -11.96
CA MET A 186 12.65 -17.30 -12.43
C MET A 186 11.79 -18.37 -13.07
N THR A 187 10.52 -18.47 -12.67
CA THR A 187 9.50 -19.25 -13.39
C THR A 187 8.71 -18.30 -14.28
N PHE A 188 8.68 -18.54 -15.59
CA PHE A 188 8.07 -17.62 -16.55
C PHE A 188 6.54 -17.69 -16.53
N ALA A 189 5.87 -16.56 -16.75
CA ALA A 189 4.42 -16.46 -16.87
C ALA A 189 3.88 -17.39 -17.97
N GLY A 190 2.70 -17.97 -17.74
CA GLY A 190 2.03 -18.85 -18.70
C GLY A 190 2.74 -20.19 -18.98
N SER A 191 3.83 -20.51 -18.28
CA SER A 191 4.54 -21.77 -18.42
C SER A 191 5.13 -22.26 -17.10
N ASN A 192 5.52 -23.54 -17.03
CA ASN A 192 6.28 -24.08 -15.89
C ASN A 192 7.80 -24.01 -16.11
N ARG A 193 8.24 -23.30 -17.15
CA ARG A 193 9.66 -23.23 -17.49
C ARG A 193 10.38 -22.30 -16.52
N LYS A 194 11.63 -22.66 -16.25
CA LYS A 194 12.49 -21.96 -15.31
C LYS A 194 13.77 -21.50 -15.98
N PHE A 195 14.24 -20.35 -15.56
CA PHE A 195 15.60 -19.87 -15.81
C PHE A 195 16.34 -19.83 -14.46
N ASP A 196 17.37 -20.65 -14.30
CA ASP A 196 18.33 -20.60 -13.18
C ASP A 196 19.61 -19.95 -13.71
N GLY A 197 19.93 -18.77 -13.19
CA GLY A 197 21.06 -18.02 -13.71
C GLY A 197 21.31 -16.71 -12.97
N GLN A 198 22.14 -15.86 -13.60
CA GLN A 198 22.48 -14.54 -13.10
C GLN A 198 21.44 -13.51 -13.53
N PHE A 199 21.20 -12.53 -12.66
CA PHE A 199 20.28 -11.42 -12.86
C PHE A 199 20.99 -10.08 -12.62
N GLU A 200 20.69 -9.10 -13.46
CA GLU A 200 21.16 -7.73 -13.35
C GLU A 200 20.00 -6.79 -13.66
N ASP A 201 19.80 -5.77 -12.80
CA ASP A 201 18.71 -4.80 -12.92
C ASP A 201 17.33 -5.41 -13.17
N GLY A 202 17.04 -6.53 -12.50
CA GLY A 202 15.75 -7.20 -12.54
C GLY A 202 15.53 -8.11 -13.74
N ARG A 203 16.55 -8.36 -14.56
CA ARG A 203 16.46 -9.21 -15.76
C ARG A 203 17.55 -10.27 -15.76
N PRO A 204 17.36 -11.41 -16.46
CA PRO A 204 18.46 -12.32 -16.75
C PRO A 204 19.65 -11.58 -17.36
N ALA A 205 20.84 -11.79 -16.81
CA ALA A 205 22.06 -11.12 -17.24
C ALA A 205 22.34 -11.39 -18.72
N GLY A 206 22.80 -10.36 -19.44
CA GLY A 206 23.07 -10.44 -20.88
C GLY A 206 21.83 -10.27 -21.78
N ILE A 207 20.63 -10.11 -21.22
CA ILE A 207 19.43 -9.72 -21.97
C ILE A 207 19.27 -8.20 -21.93
N PRO A 208 19.37 -7.49 -23.08
CA PRO A 208 19.17 -6.04 -23.11
C PRO A 208 17.78 -5.62 -22.64
N ALA A 209 17.69 -4.43 -22.04
CA ALA A 209 16.41 -3.83 -21.73
C ALA A 209 15.60 -3.57 -23.02
N PRO A 210 14.28 -3.82 -23.04
CA PRO A 210 13.46 -3.51 -24.20
C PRO A 210 13.42 -2.00 -24.44
N VAL A 211 13.50 -1.60 -25.71
CA VAL A 211 13.28 -0.19 -26.11
C VAL A 211 11.80 0.11 -26.00
N ILE A 212 11.46 1.16 -25.25
CA ILE A 212 10.08 1.59 -25.01
C ILE A 212 9.80 2.84 -25.85
N ASP A 213 8.66 2.84 -26.54
CA ASP A 213 8.19 4.02 -27.26
C ASP A 213 7.54 5.00 -26.28
N SER A 214 8.18 6.13 -25.99
CA SER A 214 7.61 7.17 -25.11
C SER A 214 6.73 8.19 -25.81
N THR A 215 6.55 8.09 -27.13
CA THR A 215 5.76 9.05 -27.88
C THR A 215 4.28 8.89 -27.54
N PRO A 216 3.58 9.96 -27.14
CA PRO A 216 2.15 9.89 -26.88
C PRO A 216 1.42 9.70 -28.21
N TYR A 217 0.50 8.73 -28.24
CA TYR A 217 -0.48 8.62 -29.32
C TYR A 217 -1.68 9.51 -29.02
N PHE A 218 -2.15 10.25 -30.02
CA PHE A 218 -3.34 11.10 -29.96
C PHE A 218 -4.38 10.57 -30.95
N SER A 219 -5.52 10.09 -30.46
CA SER A 219 -6.66 9.73 -31.32
C SER A 219 -7.66 10.87 -31.46
N THR A 220 -8.05 11.20 -32.70
CA THR A 220 -9.07 12.21 -33.02
C THR A 220 -10.23 11.61 -33.83
N THR A 221 -10.69 10.41 -33.48
CA THR A 221 -11.75 9.73 -34.24
C THR A 221 -13.15 10.22 -33.84
N LYS A 222 -13.48 11.50 -34.16
CA LYS A 222 -14.80 12.12 -34.50
C LYS A 222 -14.98 13.57 -33.97
N PRO A 223 -15.87 14.41 -34.57
CA PRO A 223 -16.21 15.74 -34.04
C PRO A 223 -16.96 15.63 -32.71
N GLY A 224 -16.47 16.32 -31.66
CA GLY A 224 -16.91 16.15 -30.27
C GLY A 224 -16.11 15.10 -29.48
N ALA A 225 -15.06 14.51 -30.06
CA ALA A 225 -14.23 13.50 -29.43
C ALA A 225 -13.22 14.10 -28.44
N TYR A 226 -13.19 13.53 -27.24
CA TYR A 226 -12.14 13.75 -26.26
C TYR A 226 -10.81 13.21 -26.79
N PRO A 227 -9.68 13.95 -26.66
CA PRO A 227 -8.37 13.45 -27.05
C PRO A 227 -8.00 12.27 -26.15
N VAL A 228 -7.92 11.07 -26.73
CA VAL A 228 -7.26 9.95 -26.04
C VAL A 228 -5.77 10.13 -26.22
N THR A 229 -5.10 10.55 -25.15
CA THR A 229 -3.64 10.56 -25.07
C THR A 229 -3.20 9.29 -24.37
N GLY A 230 -2.50 8.40 -25.05
CA GLY A 230 -2.13 7.13 -24.44
C GLY A 230 -0.84 6.56 -25.03
N PRO A 231 -0.19 5.64 -24.31
CA PRO A 231 1.03 5.02 -24.79
C PRO A 231 0.79 3.96 -25.88
N THR A 232 -0.45 3.51 -26.05
CA THR A 232 -0.88 2.54 -27.07
C THR A 232 -2.22 3.00 -27.67
N PRO A 233 -2.38 2.95 -29.00
CA PRO A 233 -3.66 3.24 -29.63
C PRO A 233 -4.77 2.29 -29.16
N VAL A 234 -5.93 2.84 -28.81
CA VAL A 234 -7.07 2.05 -28.29
C VAL A 234 -7.68 1.09 -29.33
N ASP A 235 -7.36 1.25 -30.61
CA ASP A 235 -7.93 0.45 -31.72
C ASP A 235 -6.95 -0.50 -32.35
N ALA A 236 -5.67 -0.36 -31.99
CA ALA A 236 -4.64 -1.14 -32.61
C ALA A 236 -4.76 -2.59 -32.12
N THR A 237 -4.80 -3.51 -33.07
CA THR A 237 -4.51 -4.93 -32.81
C THR A 237 -3.03 -5.09 -32.43
N TRP A 238 -2.67 -6.26 -31.90
CA TRP A 238 -1.29 -6.57 -31.54
C TRP A 238 -0.27 -6.35 -32.68
N GLU A 239 -0.68 -6.74 -33.89
CA GLU A 239 0.12 -6.66 -35.11
C GLU A 239 0.25 -5.21 -35.62
N ALA A 240 -0.75 -4.37 -35.34
CA ALA A 240 -0.75 -2.96 -35.70
C ALA A 240 0.10 -2.08 -34.76
N LEU A 241 0.45 -2.57 -33.56
CA LEU A 241 1.33 -1.87 -32.63
C LEU A 241 2.76 -1.79 -33.17
N THR A 242 3.47 -0.70 -32.84
CA THR A 242 4.93 -0.64 -33.02
C THR A 242 5.62 -1.58 -32.04
N GLU A 243 6.89 -1.93 -32.28
CA GLU A 243 7.64 -2.77 -31.34
C GLU A 243 7.81 -2.12 -29.97
N GLY A 244 8.03 -0.80 -29.93
CA GLY A 244 8.13 -0.06 -28.68
C GLY A 244 6.79 0.00 -27.92
N GLN A 245 5.66 0.01 -28.62
CA GLN A 245 4.32 -0.11 -28.03
C GLN A 245 4.05 -1.53 -27.50
N ARG A 246 4.41 -2.58 -28.25
CA ARG A 246 4.34 -3.96 -27.75
C ARG A 246 5.21 -4.15 -26.51
N ASN A 247 6.41 -3.56 -26.49
CA ASN A 247 7.30 -3.61 -25.34
C ASN A 247 6.67 -2.96 -24.09
N ARG A 248 5.83 -1.93 -24.22
CA ARG A 248 5.07 -1.39 -23.09
C ARG A 248 4.09 -2.37 -22.48
N VAL A 249 3.46 -3.19 -23.31
CA VAL A 249 2.58 -4.26 -22.82
C VAL A 249 3.44 -5.34 -22.14
N ARG A 250 4.55 -5.74 -22.76
CA ARG A 250 5.45 -6.77 -22.22
C ARG A 250 6.07 -6.41 -20.87
N ILE A 251 6.47 -5.15 -20.64
CA ILE A 251 7.10 -4.75 -19.36
C ILE A 251 6.17 -4.86 -18.14
N GLN A 252 4.86 -4.98 -18.34
CA GLN A 252 3.93 -5.22 -17.24
C GLN A 252 4.10 -6.63 -16.64
N TYR A 253 4.78 -7.54 -17.35
CA TYR A 253 4.98 -8.93 -16.97
C TYR A 253 6.46 -9.14 -16.58
N PRO A 254 6.83 -9.02 -15.28
CA PRO A 254 8.22 -9.11 -14.85
C PRO A 254 8.88 -10.45 -15.18
N ALA A 255 8.08 -11.51 -15.22
CA ALA A 255 8.49 -12.87 -15.55
C ALA A 255 8.02 -13.33 -16.94
N LEU A 256 7.97 -12.44 -17.93
CA LEU A 256 7.76 -12.86 -19.33
C LEU A 256 9.10 -13.30 -19.94
N GLU A 257 9.12 -14.43 -20.65
CA GLU A 257 10.34 -14.83 -21.36
C GLU A 257 10.60 -13.90 -22.57
N GLN A 258 11.88 -13.67 -22.87
CA GLN A 258 12.27 -12.96 -24.08
C GLN A 258 11.71 -13.65 -25.33
N GLY A 259 11.00 -12.87 -26.16
CA GLY A 259 10.37 -13.35 -27.38
C GLY A 259 8.94 -13.89 -27.18
N ASP A 260 8.48 -14.03 -25.94
CA ASP A 260 7.09 -14.33 -25.65
C ASP A 260 6.25 -13.06 -25.73
N ASP A 261 4.96 -13.25 -26.02
CA ASP A 261 4.00 -12.15 -26.08
C ASP A 261 2.85 -12.39 -25.11
N PRO A 262 2.42 -11.37 -24.35
CA PRO A 262 1.27 -11.46 -23.47
C PRO A 262 -0.05 -11.58 -24.26
N PRO A 263 -1.17 -11.89 -23.57
CA PRO A 263 -2.49 -11.80 -24.16
C PRO A 263 -2.82 -10.32 -24.43
N TYR A 264 -3.62 -10.07 -25.46
CA TYR A 264 -4.01 -8.71 -25.84
C TYR A 264 -5.40 -8.69 -26.49
N PRO A 265 -6.27 -7.70 -26.23
CA PRO A 265 -7.59 -7.61 -26.87
C PRO A 265 -7.48 -7.65 -28.40
N ARG A 266 -8.22 -8.55 -29.04
CA ARG A 266 -8.09 -8.85 -30.48
C ARG A 266 -8.27 -7.61 -31.36
N ASN A 267 -9.17 -6.71 -30.97
CA ASN A 267 -9.49 -5.49 -31.70
C ASN A 267 -9.08 -4.21 -30.94
N GLY A 268 -8.04 -4.30 -30.10
CA GLY A 268 -7.60 -3.20 -29.24
C GLY A 268 -8.51 -2.99 -28.02
N THR A 269 -8.15 -2.00 -27.20
CA THR A 269 -8.79 -1.72 -25.90
C THR A 269 -10.04 -0.83 -25.98
N ARG A 270 -10.49 -0.42 -27.17
CA ARG A 270 -11.61 0.53 -27.35
C ARG A 270 -12.87 0.16 -26.57
N LYS A 271 -13.31 -1.11 -26.61
CA LYS A 271 -14.52 -1.54 -25.89
C LYS A 271 -14.42 -1.28 -24.39
N VAL A 272 -13.27 -1.62 -23.79
CA VAL A 272 -12.99 -1.40 -22.37
C VAL A 272 -12.88 0.09 -22.08
N PHE A 273 -12.19 0.84 -22.95
CA PHE A 273 -12.08 2.29 -22.85
C PHE A 273 -13.46 2.97 -22.86
N GLU A 274 -14.34 2.62 -23.80
CA GLU A 274 -15.70 3.17 -23.87
C GLU A 274 -16.55 2.79 -22.65
N ALA A 275 -16.40 1.56 -22.14
CA ALA A 275 -17.08 1.12 -20.92
C ALA A 275 -16.63 1.90 -19.69
N VAL A 276 -15.32 2.14 -19.56
CA VAL A 276 -14.73 2.97 -18.49
C VAL A 276 -15.12 4.44 -18.65
N HIS A 277 -15.17 4.95 -19.87
CA HIS A 277 -15.58 6.32 -20.12
C HIS A 277 -17.05 6.53 -19.71
N LYS A 278 -17.94 5.57 -19.97
CA LYS A 278 -19.31 5.60 -19.41
C LYS A 278 -19.29 5.71 -17.89
N LEU A 279 -18.39 4.99 -17.20
CA LEU A 279 -18.21 5.10 -15.75
C LEU A 279 -17.91 6.51 -15.26
N ASN A 280 -17.08 7.25 -15.99
CA ASN A 280 -16.76 8.62 -15.61
C ASN A 280 -17.93 9.61 -15.80
N HIS A 281 -18.87 9.32 -16.70
CA HIS A 281 -19.97 10.24 -17.05
C HIS A 281 -21.32 9.87 -16.40
N SER A 282 -21.55 8.61 -16.04
CA SER A 282 -22.86 8.15 -15.57
C SER A 282 -22.97 7.96 -14.05
N ALA A 283 -21.87 7.97 -13.29
CA ALA A 283 -21.85 7.56 -11.88
C ALA A 283 -21.36 8.64 -10.89
N GLY A 284 -21.34 9.92 -11.29
CA GLY A 284 -20.72 10.98 -10.50
C GLY A 284 -19.19 10.90 -10.53
N ASN A 285 -18.52 11.81 -9.84
CA ASN A 285 -17.06 11.93 -9.84
C ASN A 285 -16.40 10.66 -9.25
N ALA A 286 -15.98 9.72 -10.09
CA ALA A 286 -15.20 8.57 -9.67
C ALA A 286 -13.85 9.00 -9.10
N VAL A 287 -13.44 8.41 -7.98
CA VAL A 287 -12.14 8.69 -7.35
C VAL A 287 -11.44 7.40 -6.98
N GLY A 288 -10.14 7.31 -7.24
CA GLY A 288 -9.32 6.13 -6.94
C GLY A 288 -9.04 5.30 -8.18
N ASP A 289 -8.75 4.02 -8.02
CA ASP A 289 -8.30 3.17 -9.13
C ASP A 289 -9.25 2.02 -9.42
N LEU A 290 -9.38 1.69 -10.69
CA LEU A 290 -9.97 0.45 -11.21
C LEU A 290 -8.84 -0.45 -11.71
N LEU A 291 -8.78 -1.66 -11.19
CA LEU A 291 -7.86 -2.70 -11.66
C LEU A 291 -8.66 -3.98 -11.84
N ILE A 292 -8.77 -4.44 -13.09
CA ILE A 292 -9.43 -5.69 -13.43
C ILE A 292 -8.40 -6.58 -14.11
N ARG A 293 -8.24 -7.79 -13.58
CA ARG A 293 -7.43 -8.86 -14.16
C ARG A 293 -8.33 -9.91 -14.78
N ILE A 294 -8.03 -10.33 -15.99
CA ILE A 294 -8.70 -11.41 -16.71
C ILE A 294 -7.71 -12.54 -16.92
N ILE A 295 -8.13 -13.80 -16.72
CA ILE A 295 -7.36 -14.96 -17.19
C ILE A 295 -7.80 -15.27 -18.61
N VAL A 296 -6.87 -15.21 -19.56
CA VAL A 296 -7.10 -15.50 -20.97
C VAL A 296 -6.57 -16.89 -21.27
N GLY A 297 -7.42 -17.78 -21.77
CA GLY A 297 -7.05 -19.14 -22.16
C GLY A 297 -6.18 -19.17 -23.42
N ALA A 298 -5.55 -20.32 -23.66
CA ALA A 298 -4.75 -20.56 -24.88
C ALA A 298 -5.58 -20.47 -26.18
N ASP A 299 -6.91 -20.55 -26.10
CA ASP A 299 -7.85 -20.33 -27.20
C ASP A 299 -8.20 -18.84 -27.44
N GLY A 300 -7.68 -17.94 -26.61
CA GLY A 300 -7.95 -16.51 -26.67
C GLY A 300 -9.27 -16.10 -26.03
N LYS A 301 -9.97 -17.00 -25.32
CA LYS A 301 -11.20 -16.67 -24.59
C LYS A 301 -10.90 -16.27 -23.15
N ALA A 302 -11.63 -15.28 -22.64
CA ALA A 302 -11.59 -14.95 -21.23
C ALA A 302 -12.24 -16.06 -20.40
N LYS A 303 -11.53 -16.54 -19.38
CA LYS A 303 -11.98 -17.62 -18.48
C LYS A 303 -12.48 -17.11 -17.14
N GLN A 304 -11.87 -16.03 -16.64
CA GLN A 304 -12.18 -15.49 -15.32
C GLN A 304 -11.85 -14.00 -15.27
N ALA A 305 -12.70 -13.21 -14.62
CA ALA A 305 -12.43 -11.83 -14.26
C ALA A 305 -12.28 -11.68 -12.76
N MET A 306 -11.32 -10.84 -12.36
CA MET A 306 -11.04 -10.50 -10.97
C MET A 306 -10.93 -8.98 -10.86
N VAL A 307 -11.88 -8.38 -10.15
CA VAL A 307 -11.80 -6.96 -9.79
C VAL A 307 -10.88 -6.85 -8.58
N LEU A 308 -9.68 -6.32 -8.78
CA LEU A 308 -8.66 -6.17 -7.73
C LEU A 308 -8.75 -4.81 -7.04
N ARG A 309 -9.19 -3.78 -7.76
CA ARG A 309 -9.44 -2.43 -7.24
C ARG A 309 -10.76 -1.91 -7.82
N LYS A 310 -11.55 -1.23 -6.99
CA LYS A 310 -12.74 -0.49 -7.41
C LYS A 310 -12.60 0.98 -6.99
N PRO A 311 -12.93 1.95 -7.87
CA PRO A 311 -12.97 3.35 -7.49
C PRO A 311 -14.11 3.59 -6.49
N THR A 312 -13.96 4.62 -5.67
CA THR A 312 -15.04 5.17 -4.85
C THR A 312 -15.94 6.03 -5.73
N LEU A 313 -17.24 5.87 -5.55
CA LEU A 313 -18.29 6.57 -6.29
C LEU A 313 -19.28 7.17 -5.28
N GLU A 314 -19.89 8.31 -5.62
CA GLU A 314 -20.88 8.97 -4.76
C GLU A 314 -22.10 8.07 -4.52
N ASP A 315 -22.57 7.40 -5.58
CA ASP A 315 -23.57 6.33 -5.49
C ASP A 315 -22.87 4.95 -5.50
N GLN A 316 -22.92 4.26 -4.36
CA GLN A 316 -22.27 2.95 -4.21
C GLN A 316 -22.95 1.84 -5.02
N GLU A 317 -24.27 1.91 -5.21
CA GLU A 317 -25.02 0.83 -5.88
C GLU A 317 -24.78 0.86 -7.39
N ASP A 318 -24.83 2.06 -7.98
CA ASP A 318 -24.59 2.24 -9.41
C ASP A 318 -23.11 2.04 -9.76
N GLY A 319 -22.21 2.34 -8.83
CA GLY A 319 -20.81 2.04 -8.99
C GLY A 319 -20.47 0.56 -9.08
N GLU A 320 -21.11 -0.28 -8.27
CA GLU A 320 -20.90 -1.72 -8.36
C GLU A 320 -21.45 -2.31 -9.66
N LYS A 321 -22.63 -1.85 -10.12
CA LYS A 321 -23.20 -2.28 -11.40
C LYS A 321 -22.25 -1.98 -12.56
N LEU A 322 -21.57 -0.84 -12.51
CA LEU A 322 -20.76 -0.35 -13.60
C LEU A 322 -19.35 -0.97 -13.64
N VAL A 323 -18.75 -1.24 -12.47
CA VAL A 323 -17.54 -2.08 -12.39
C VAL A 323 -17.83 -3.49 -12.90
N LYS A 324 -18.99 -4.07 -12.53
CA LYS A 324 -19.45 -5.36 -13.06
C LYS A 324 -19.68 -5.32 -14.57
N TYR A 325 -20.23 -4.22 -15.10
CA TYR A 325 -20.38 -4.02 -16.54
C TYR A 325 -19.02 -4.02 -17.26
N ILE A 326 -18.02 -3.28 -16.77
CA ILE A 326 -16.68 -3.26 -17.38
C ILE A 326 -16.04 -4.66 -17.35
N ALA A 327 -16.11 -5.36 -16.21
CA ALA A 327 -15.63 -6.74 -16.10
C ALA A 327 -16.37 -7.68 -17.08
N SER A 328 -17.67 -7.46 -17.30
CA SER A 328 -18.46 -8.24 -18.26
C SER A 328 -18.07 -7.95 -19.71
N VAL A 329 -17.79 -6.69 -20.05
CA VAL A 329 -17.26 -6.30 -21.36
C VAL A 329 -15.93 -7.01 -21.62
N MET A 330 -15.03 -7.05 -20.64
CA MET A 330 -13.76 -7.77 -20.75
C MET A 330 -13.95 -9.29 -20.87
N MET A 331 -14.89 -9.89 -20.10
CA MET A 331 -15.20 -11.33 -20.20
C MET A 331 -15.80 -11.74 -21.54
N LEU A 332 -16.52 -10.85 -22.21
CA LEU A 332 -17.14 -11.09 -23.52
C LEU A 332 -16.24 -10.70 -24.69
N ASP A 333 -15.07 -10.11 -24.44
CA ASP A 333 -14.15 -9.75 -25.49
C ASP A 333 -13.34 -10.96 -25.96
N GLU A 334 -12.87 -10.87 -27.20
CA GLU A 334 -11.94 -11.85 -27.74
C GLU A 334 -10.51 -11.33 -27.61
N TYR A 335 -9.59 -12.23 -27.27
CA TYR A 335 -8.19 -11.90 -27.12
C TYR A 335 -7.36 -12.64 -28.16
N LYS A 336 -6.27 -12.01 -28.58
CA LYS A 336 -5.10 -12.72 -29.06
C LYS A 336 -4.49 -13.42 -27.83
N PRO A 337 -4.35 -14.77 -27.83
CA PRO A 337 -3.80 -15.49 -26.68
C PRO A 337 -2.34 -15.07 -26.44
N ALA A 338 -1.84 -15.36 -25.25
CA ALA A 338 -0.41 -15.25 -24.99
C ALA A 338 0.34 -16.27 -25.86
N MET A 339 1.54 -15.93 -26.30
CA MET A 339 2.42 -16.81 -27.06
C MET A 339 3.64 -17.13 -26.20
N CYS A 340 3.74 -18.38 -25.74
CA CYS A 340 4.86 -18.90 -24.97
C CYS A 340 5.70 -19.81 -25.87
N ARG A 341 6.89 -19.36 -26.30
CA ARG A 341 7.76 -20.02 -27.28
C ARG A 341 7.04 -20.45 -28.57
N GLY A 342 6.21 -19.56 -29.09
CA GLY A 342 5.46 -19.79 -30.34
C GLY A 342 4.23 -20.69 -30.19
N ALA A 343 3.90 -21.16 -28.98
CA ALA A 343 2.66 -21.87 -28.71
C ALA A 343 1.69 -21.00 -27.88
N PRO A 344 0.38 -21.03 -28.16
CA PRO A 344 -0.60 -20.36 -27.32
C PRO A 344 -0.58 -20.90 -25.88
N CYS A 345 -0.65 -20.01 -24.90
CA CYS A 345 -0.65 -20.35 -23.48
C CYS A 345 -1.69 -19.52 -22.71
N GLU A 346 -2.11 -20.05 -21.55
CA GLU A 346 -2.97 -19.32 -20.63
C GLU A 346 -2.16 -18.29 -19.85
N MET A 347 -2.64 -17.05 -19.79
CA MET A 347 -1.95 -15.97 -19.09
C MET A 347 -2.95 -14.90 -18.65
N ALA A 348 -2.62 -14.18 -17.59
CA ALA A 348 -3.41 -13.05 -17.14
C ALA A 348 -3.23 -11.86 -18.09
N TYR A 349 -4.29 -11.07 -18.26
CA TYR A 349 -4.29 -9.72 -18.82
C TYR A 349 -4.84 -8.78 -17.75
N ALA A 350 -4.32 -7.57 -17.58
CA ALA A 350 -4.92 -6.59 -16.69
C ALA A 350 -5.13 -5.25 -17.37
N THR A 351 -6.14 -4.54 -16.89
CA THR A 351 -6.35 -3.13 -17.21
C THR A 351 -6.37 -2.31 -15.93
N TYR A 352 -5.68 -1.17 -15.96
CA TYR A 352 -5.61 -0.24 -14.85
C TYR A 352 -6.08 1.15 -15.30
N TYR A 353 -6.99 1.74 -14.55
CA TYR A 353 -7.47 3.11 -14.75
C TYR A 353 -7.44 3.85 -13.42
N SER A 354 -6.98 5.10 -13.43
CA SER A 354 -7.02 5.98 -12.27
C SER A 354 -7.97 7.14 -12.52
N PHE A 355 -8.83 7.42 -11.55
CA PHE A 355 -9.84 8.47 -11.56
C PHE A 355 -9.52 9.48 -10.48
N THR A 356 -9.52 10.76 -10.85
CA THR A 356 -9.26 11.88 -9.95
C THR A 356 -10.40 12.87 -10.05
N VAL A 357 -10.77 13.51 -8.94
CA VAL A 357 -11.70 14.63 -8.95
C VAL A 357 -11.10 15.73 -9.82
N VAL A 358 -11.78 16.11 -10.90
CA VAL A 358 -11.43 17.29 -11.69
C VAL A 358 -12.10 18.48 -11.02
N ASP A 359 -11.40 19.14 -10.11
CA ASP A 359 -11.81 20.46 -9.66
C ASP A 359 -11.52 21.44 -10.81
N THR A 360 -12.59 21.99 -11.39
CA THR A 360 -12.66 23.06 -12.42
C THR A 360 -12.77 22.63 -13.90
N ILE A 361 -13.70 23.31 -14.57
CA ILE A 361 -14.24 23.09 -15.92
C ILE A 361 -13.23 23.31 -17.08
N ASP A 362 -11.98 23.66 -16.79
CA ASP A 362 -10.98 23.98 -17.83
C ASP A 362 -9.81 22.98 -17.95
N ASP A 363 -9.81 21.88 -17.19
CA ASP A 363 -8.71 20.90 -17.24
C ASP A 363 -9.25 19.47 -17.42
N VAL A 364 -9.85 19.21 -18.59
CA VAL A 364 -10.11 17.83 -19.05
C VAL A 364 -8.77 17.17 -19.34
N ARG A 365 -8.05 16.74 -18.29
CA ARG A 365 -6.95 15.81 -18.45
C ARG A 365 -7.55 14.43 -18.63
N PRO A 366 -7.29 13.74 -19.75
CA PRO A 366 -7.67 12.34 -19.88
C PRO A 366 -7.02 11.54 -18.72
N PRO A 367 -7.65 10.43 -18.28
CA PRO A 367 -7.08 9.57 -17.25
C PRO A 367 -5.62 9.27 -17.58
N MET A 368 -4.71 9.43 -16.61
CA MET A 368 -3.31 9.10 -16.85
C MET A 368 -3.15 7.59 -17.04
N PHE A 369 -2.86 7.19 -18.27
CA PHE A 369 -2.48 5.83 -18.64
C PHE A 369 -1.02 5.62 -18.23
N ARG A 370 -0.76 4.76 -17.25
CA ARG A 370 0.59 4.29 -16.93
C ARG A 370 0.83 2.90 -17.48
#